data_AF-A0A6L6PD65-F1
#
_entry.id   AF-A0A6L6PD65-F1
#
_cell.length_a   1.000
_cell.length_b   1.000
_cell.length_c   1.000
_cell.angle_alpha   90.00
_cell.angle_beta   90.00
_cell.angle_gamma   90.00
#
_symmetry.space_group_name_H-M   'P 1'
#
loop_
_entity.id
_entity.type
_entity.pdbx_description
1 polymer ?
#
loop_
_entity_poly.entity_id
_entity_poly.type
_entity_poly.pdbx_seq_one_letter_code
_entity_poly.pdbx_strand_id
1 'polypeptide(L)' 'MTIYTWDETKRKSNVRKHGLDFADAPGVIENRAFTTEDVRFHYTSADLPRLDTSRTKQFL' A
#
# COMPACT_ATOMS: atom_id res chain seq x y z
N MET A 1 -13.88 1.53 15.78
CA MET A 1 -14.36 1.37 14.39
C MET A 1 -13.34 2.06 13.52
N THR A 2 -12.45 1.31 12.88
CA THR A 2 -11.44 1.86 11.98
C THR A 2 -12.11 2.15 10.65
N ILE A 3 -12.04 3.40 10.18
CA ILE A 3 -12.62 3.79 8.89
C ILE A 3 -11.48 3.83 7.87
N TYR A 4 -11.57 2.97 6.85
CA TYR A 4 -10.66 2.97 5.73
C TYR A 4 -11.22 3.86 4.62
N THR A 5 -10.39 4.76 4.11
CA THR A 5 -10.76 5.65 3.00
C THR A 5 -9.77 5.48 1.86
N TRP A 6 -10.27 5.56 0.64
CA TRP A 6 -9.46 5.48 -0.57
C TRP A 6 -10.06 6.34 -1.68
N ASP A 7 -9.22 6.67 -2.65
CA ASP A 7 -9.67 7.25 -3.91
C ASP A 7 -10.26 6.15 -4.81
N GLU A 8 -11.43 6.41 -5.40
CA GLU A 8 -12.14 5.43 -6.21
C GLU A 8 -11.44 5.13 -7.55
N THR A 9 -10.74 6.12 -8.11
CA THR A 9 -9.89 5.94 -9.29
C THR A 9 -8.76 4.97 -8.96
N LYS A 10 -8.13 5.16 -7.78
CA LYS A 10 -7.09 4.27 -7.27
C LYS A 10 -7.60 2.86 -7.03
N ARG A 11 -8.79 2.69 -6.43
CA ARG A 11 -9.40 1.37 -6.21
C ARG A 11 -9.58 0.62 -7.54
N LYS A 12 -10.19 1.27 -8.54
CA LYS A 12 -10.36 0.68 -9.89
C LYS A 12 -9.04 0.35 -10.56
N SER A 13 -8.05 1.24 -10.43
CA SER A 13 -6.69 1.03 -10.96
C SER A 13 -6.01 -0.17 -10.27
N ASN A 14 -6.18 -0.33 -8.96
CA ASN A 14 -5.62 -1.43 -8.17
C ASN A 14 -6.28 -2.78 -8.51
N VAL A 15 -7.61 -2.82 -8.62
CA VAL A 15 -8.35 -4.01 -9.08
C VAL A 15 -7.90 -4.42 -10.48
N ARG A 16 -7.74 -3.46 -11.41
CA ARG A 16 -7.29 -3.76 -12.77
C ARG A 16 -5.84 -4.27 -12.83
N LYS A 17 -4.93 -3.68 -12.06
CA LYS A 17 -3.49 -4.00 -12.11
C LYS A 17 -3.13 -5.26 -11.33
N HIS A 18 -3.82 -5.49 -10.21
CA HIS A 18 -3.42 -6.47 -9.20
C HIS A 18 -4.55 -7.43 -8.81
N GLY A 19 -5.79 -7.20 -9.25
CA GLY A 19 -6.93 -8.04 -8.90
C GLY A 19 -7.40 -7.89 -7.46
N LEU A 20 -6.90 -6.88 -6.73
CA LEU A 20 -7.17 -6.69 -5.31
C LEU A 20 -8.06 -5.46 -5.10
N ASP A 21 -9.15 -5.63 -4.36
CA ASP A 21 -10.02 -4.54 -3.94
C ASP A 21 -9.60 -4.00 -2.56
N PHE A 22 -9.68 -2.69 -2.38
CA PHE A 22 -9.42 -2.05 -1.09
C PHE A 22 -10.56 -2.23 -0.10
N ALA A 23 -11.77 -2.55 -0.60
CA ALA A 23 -12.89 -2.91 0.26
C ALA A 23 -12.59 -4.16 1.12
N ASP A 24 -11.73 -5.06 0.65
CA ASP A 24 -11.34 -6.28 1.36
C ASP A 24 -10.17 -6.05 2.34
N ALA A 25 -9.53 -4.88 2.29
CA ALA A 25 -8.36 -4.56 3.12
C ALA A 25 -8.60 -4.68 4.63
N PRO A 26 -9.75 -4.28 5.22
CA PRO A 26 -10.00 -4.44 6.64
C PRO A 26 -9.90 -5.90 7.08
N GLY A 27 -10.43 -6.83 6.27
CA GLY A 27 -10.36 -8.27 6.55
C GLY A 27 -8.96 -8.85 6.47
N VAL A 28 -8.02 -8.20 5.78
CA VAL A 28 -6.61 -8.64 5.74
C VAL A 28 -5.80 -8.01 6.87
N ILE A 29 -6.07 -6.74 7.17
CA ILE A 29 -5.30 -5.94 8.13
C ILE A 29 -5.71 -6.22 9.57
N GLU A 30 -7.01 -6.32 9.84
CA GLU A 30 -7.54 -6.51 11.19
C GLU A 30 -7.51 -7.98 11.64
N ASN A 31 -7.39 -8.91 10.69
CA ASN A 31 -7.15 -10.31 11.01
C ASN A 31 -5.67 -10.57 11.31
N ARG A 32 -5.39 -11.68 12.00
CA ARG A 32 -4.01 -12.11 12.30
C ARG A 32 -3.25 -12.40 11.01
N ALA A 33 -2.49 -11.42 10.55
CA ALA A 33 -1.48 -11.60 9.51
C ALA A 33 -0.20 -12.14 10.14
N PHE A 34 0.39 -13.16 9.53
CA PHE A 34 1.77 -13.57 9.85
C PHE A 34 2.71 -12.73 8.99
N THR A 35 3.41 -11.79 9.61
CA THR A 35 4.41 -10.97 8.94
C THR A 35 5.80 -11.41 9.38
N THR A 36 6.73 -11.43 8.45
CA THR A 36 8.16 -11.61 8.73
C THR A 36 8.89 -10.44 8.11
N GLU A 37 9.76 -9.80 8.88
CA GLU A 37 10.55 -8.69 8.36
C GLU A 37 11.51 -9.20 7.29
N ASP A 38 11.53 -8.51 6.15
CA ASP A 38 12.49 -8.80 5.09
C ASP A 38 13.83 -8.11 5.42
N VAL A 39 14.76 -8.89 5.98
CA VAL A 39 16.09 -8.42 6.38
C VAL A 39 17.13 -8.51 5.26
N ARG A 40 16.74 -8.89 4.03
CA ARG A 40 17.68 -9.05 2.90
C ARG A 40 18.37 -7.74 2.53
N PHE A 41 17.67 -6.62 2.72
CA PHE A 41 18.20 -5.28 2.51
C PHE A 41 18.00 -4.47 3.79
N HIS A 42 19.07 -3.84 4.27
CA HIS A 42 18.95 -2.85 5.33
C HIS A 42 18.33 -1.59 4.73
N TYR A 43 17.00 -1.47 4.80
CA TYR A 43 16.29 -0.26 4.39
C TYR A 43 16.58 0.85 5.40
N THR A 44 17.66 1.60 5.18
CA THR A 44 17.90 2.84 5.91
C THR A 44 17.08 3.97 5.30
N SER A 45 16.72 4.98 6.09
CA SER A 45 16.08 6.20 5.57
C SER A 45 16.94 6.93 4.52
N ALA A 46 18.24 6.63 4.46
CA ALA A 46 19.20 7.15 3.50
C ALA A 46 19.20 6.39 2.16
N ASP A 47 18.76 5.13 2.14
CA ASP A 47 18.60 4.30 0.93
C ASP A 47 17.21 4.42 0.30
N LEU A 48 16.31 5.15 0.95
CA LEU A 48 15.10 5.60 0.26
C LEU A 48 15.58 6.46 -0.92
N PRO A 49 15.26 6.11 -2.18
CA PRO A 49 15.41 7.08 -3.26
C PRO A 49 14.70 8.33 -2.76
N ARG A 50 15.42 9.47 -2.73
CA ARG A 50 14.86 10.77 -2.34
C ARG A 50 13.43 10.75 -2.84
N LEU A 51 12.48 10.72 -1.91
CA LEU A 51 11.08 10.86 -2.24
C LEU A 51 11.04 12.25 -2.87
N ASP A 52 11.22 12.27 -4.19
CA ASP A 52 10.82 13.36 -5.03
C ASP A 52 9.35 13.50 -4.71
N THR A 53 9.06 14.44 -3.80
CA THR A 53 7.72 14.81 -3.42
C THR A 53 6.96 15.42 -4.59
N SER A 54 7.58 15.55 -5.77
CA SER A 54 6.94 15.84 -7.06
C SER A 54 6.45 14.60 -7.81
N ARG A 55 6.86 13.39 -7.40
CA ARG A 55 6.18 12.14 -7.76
C ARG A 55 5.33 11.67 -6.61
N THR A 56 4.29 12.46 -6.33
CA THR A 56 2.96 11.89 -6.19
C THR A 56 2.80 10.93 -7.37
N LYS A 57 3.04 9.63 -7.19
CA LYS A 57 2.32 8.63 -7.96
C LYS A 57 0.88 8.86 -7.55
N GLN A 58 0.26 9.82 -8.24
CA GLN A 58 -1.12 9.78 -8.65
C GLN A 58 -1.33 8.35 -9.14
N PHE A 59 -1.72 7.49 -8.21
CA PHE A 59 -2.41 6.29 -8.56
C PHE A 59 -3.79 6.75 -9.04
N LEU A 60 -3.79 7.34 -10.24
CA LEU A 60 -4.94 7.45 -11.12
C LEU A 60 -5.15 6.07 -11.79
#